data_AF-A0A2S7KM72-F1
#
_entry.id   AF-A0A2S7KM72-F1
#
_cell.length_a   1.000
_cell.length_b   1.000
_cell.length_c   1.000
_cell.angle_alpha   90.00
_cell.angle_beta   90.00
_cell.angle_gamma   90.00
#
_symmetry.space_group_name_H-M   'P 1'
#
loop_
_entity.id
_entity.type
_entity.pdbx_description
1 polymer ?
#
loop_
_entity_poly.entity_id
_entity_poly.type
_entity_poly.pdbx_seq_one_letter_code
_entity_poly.pdbx_strand_id
1 'polypeptide(L)'
;MNRQIMNLKPALQLSFLKIYMVIYYLVLFIFTIIRWDILSKGEGWGVVYMVGLGFVGLVLVGVDFLLCLLRKNKLILNIIEIIIGFFFSISLFIGS
;
A
#
# COMPACT_ATOMS: atom_id res chain seq x y z
N MET A 1 -19.68 21.32 -20.29
CA MET A 1 -19.46 20.21 -19.33
C MET A 1 -18.20 19.43 -19.71
N ASN A 2 -16.99 20.03 -19.63
CA ASN A 2 -15.78 19.40 -20.21
C ASN A 2 -14.43 19.77 -19.54
N ARG A 3 -14.44 20.38 -18.35
CA ARG A 3 -13.21 20.67 -17.58
C ARG A 3 -12.97 19.73 -16.39
N GLN A 4 -14.03 19.13 -15.85
CA GLN A 4 -13.94 18.21 -14.71
C GLN A 4 -13.32 16.85 -15.10
N ILE A 5 -13.66 16.34 -16.29
CA ILE A 5 -13.16 15.05 -16.80
C ILE A 5 -11.65 15.11 -17.12
N MET A 6 -11.15 16.28 -17.52
CA MET A 6 -9.73 16.47 -17.88
C MET A 6 -8.80 16.51 -16.65
N ASN A 7 -9.33 16.84 -15.46
CA ASN A 7 -8.59 16.85 -14.20
C ASN A 7 -8.64 15.52 -13.42
N LEU A 8 -9.50 14.57 -13.82
CA LEU A 8 -9.58 13.23 -13.22
C LEU A 8 -8.62 12.22 -13.85
N LYS A 9 -8.05 12.55 -15.01
CA LYS A 9 -7.13 11.68 -15.75
C LYS A 9 -5.87 11.25 -14.96
N PRO A 10 -5.25 12.07 -14.09
CA PRO A 10 -4.12 11.60 -13.27
C PRO A 10 -4.56 10.68 -12.12
N ALA A 11 -5.78 10.84 -11.59
CA ALA A 11 -6.30 10.00 -10.50
C ALA A 11 -6.68 8.57 -10.96
N LEU A 12 -7.02 8.41 -12.24
CA LEU A 12 -7.34 7.12 -12.87
C LEU A 12 -6.22 6.60 -13.77
N GLN A 13 -4.97 7.05 -13.60
CA GLN A 13 -3.84 6.27 -14.11
C GLN A 13 -3.64 5.10 -13.15
N LEU A 14 -3.82 3.87 -13.67
CA LEU A 14 -3.39 2.66 -13.00
C LEU A 14 -1.86 2.68 -12.94
N SER A 15 -1.32 3.18 -11.83
CA SER A 15 0.10 3.07 -11.51
C SER A 15 0.41 1.64 -11.09
N PHE A 16 1.63 1.16 -11.35
CA PHE A 16 2.09 -0.15 -10.85
C PHE A 16 1.87 -0.30 -9.34
N LEU A 17 2.06 0.79 -8.59
CA LEU A 17 1.82 0.81 -7.15
C LEU A 17 0.36 0.57 -6.77
N LYS A 18 -0.62 1.08 -7.52
CA LYS A 18 -2.04 0.79 -7.22
C LYS A 18 -2.35 -0.70 -7.36
N ILE A 19 -1.80 -1.35 -8.38
CA ILE A 19 -1.94 -2.79 -8.58
C ILE A 19 -1.26 -3.55 -7.43
N TYR A 20 -0.04 -3.16 -7.08
CA TYR A 20 0.68 -3.71 -5.93
C TYR A 20 -0.13 -3.57 -4.64
N MET A 21 -0.76 -2.42 -4.39
CA MET A 21 -1.56 -2.18 -3.20
C MET A 21 -2.82 -3.02 -3.15
N VAL A 22 -3.51 -3.20 -4.28
CA VAL A 22 -4.66 -4.10 -4.34
C VAL A 22 -4.25 -5.52 -3.97
N ILE A 23 -3.13 -6.02 -4.52
CA ILE A 23 -2.59 -7.34 -4.19
C ILE A 23 -2.17 -7.41 -2.71
N TYR A 24 -1.48 -6.39 -2.21
CA TYR A 24 -1.04 -6.29 -0.82
C TYR A 24 -2.21 -6.42 0.16
N TYR A 25 -3.28 -5.63 -0.04
CA TYR A 25 -4.47 -5.71 0.83
C TYR A 25 -5.20 -7.04 0.69
N LEU A 26 -5.26 -7.62 -0.52
CA LEU A 26 -5.85 -8.94 -0.74
C LEU A 26 -5.11 -10.02 0.07
N VAL A 27 -3.78 -10.02 -0.01
CA VAL A 27 -2.94 -10.97 0.73
C VAL A 27 -3.08 -10.76 2.23
N LEU A 28 -3.05 -9.51 2.70
CA LEU A 28 -3.20 -9.17 4.11
C LEU A 28 -4.57 -9.63 4.65
N PHE A 29 -5.64 -9.45 3.87
CA PHE A 29 -6.99 -9.87 4.23
C PHE A 29 -7.13 -11.39 4.27
N ILE A 30 -6.65 -12.10 3.24
CA ILE A 30 -6.65 -13.57 3.19
C ILE A 30 -5.83 -14.15 4.33
N PHE A 31 -4.63 -13.60 4.60
CA PHE A 31 -3.76 -14.06 5.68
C PHE A 31 -4.43 -13.86 7.05
N THR A 32 -5.06 -12.70 7.26
CA THR A 32 -5.77 -12.41 8.51
C THR A 32 -6.91 -13.39 8.77
N ILE A 33 -7.66 -13.78 7.73
CA ILE A 33 -8.74 -14.77 7.84
C ILE A 33 -8.17 -16.16 8.14
N ILE A 34 -7.18 -16.63 7.36
CA ILE A 34 -6.61 -17.98 7.50
C ILE A 34 -5.95 -18.16 8.87
N ARG A 35 -5.26 -17.12 9.37
CA ARG A 35 -4.52 -17.17 10.63
C ARG A 35 -5.29 -16.57 11.80
N TRP A 36 -6.61 -16.37 11.67
CA TRP A 36 -7.41 -15.69 12.69
C TRP A 36 -7.27 -16.32 14.09
N ASP A 37 -7.31 -17.64 14.20
CA ASP A 37 -7.14 -18.36 15.46
C ASP A 37 -5.77 -18.16 16.13
N ILE A 38 -4.75 -17.81 15.35
CA ILE A 38 -3.39 -17.53 15.84
C ILE A 38 -3.24 -16.05 16.16
N LEU A 39 -3.80 -15.17 15.31
CA LEU A 39 -3.74 -13.72 15.46
C LEU A 39 -4.57 -13.23 16.65
N SER A 40 -5.70 -13.88 16.90
CA SER A 40 -6.62 -13.58 18.01
C SER A 40 -6.27 -14.31 19.31
N LYS A 41 -5.23 -15.15 19.32
CA LYS A 41 -4.79 -15.89 20.52
C LYS A 41 -4.19 -14.94 21.55
N GLY A 42 -4.41 -15.24 22.82
CA GLY A 42 -3.94 -14.42 23.94
C GLY A 42 -4.68 -13.09 24.02
N GLU A 43 -3.94 -11.98 24.11
CA GLU A 43 -4.51 -10.62 24.19
C GLU A 43 -4.90 -10.03 22.82
N GLY A 44 -4.70 -10.78 21.73
CA GLY A 44 -5.08 -10.36 20.37
C GLY A 44 -4.14 -9.35 19.72
N TRP A 45 -2.91 -9.20 20.23
CA TRP A 45 -1.88 -8.33 19.63
C TRP A 45 -1.59 -8.61 18.16
N GLY A 46 -1.77 -9.86 17.71
CA GLY A 46 -1.64 -10.21 16.30
C GLY A 46 -2.63 -9.46 15.41
N VAL A 47 -3.88 -9.30 15.86
CA VAL A 47 -4.90 -8.52 15.14
C VAL A 47 -4.51 -7.04 15.09
N VAL A 48 -4.00 -6.49 16.19
CA VAL A 48 -3.50 -5.11 16.25
C VAL A 48 -2.35 -4.90 15.26
N TYR A 49 -1.45 -5.88 15.15
CA TYR A 49 -0.35 -5.87 14.19
C TYR A 49 -0.85 -5.85 12.74
N MET A 50 -1.87 -6.64 12.42
CA MET A 50 -2.50 -6.66 11.08
C MET A 50 -3.18 -5.34 10.73
N VAL A 51 -3.88 -4.73 11.70
CA VAL A 51 -4.47 -3.39 11.52
C VAL A 51 -3.38 -2.34 11.32
N GLY A 52 -2.28 -2.43 12.08
CA GLY A 52 -1.11 -1.57 11.90
C GLY A 52 -0.49 -1.69 10.51
N LEU A 53 -0.26 -2.91 10.03
CA LEU A 53 0.22 -3.17 8.66
C LEU A 53 -0.72 -2.59 7.60
N GLY A 54 -2.03 -2.75 7.76
CA GLY A 54 -3.02 -2.10 6.90
C GLY A 54 -2.88 -0.57 6.89
N PHE A 55 -2.67 0.05 8.05
CA PHE A 55 -2.48 1.49 8.14
C PHE A 55 -1.19 1.96 7.47
N VAL A 56 -0.09 1.21 7.62
CA VAL A 56 1.18 1.52 6.93
C VAL A 56 1.00 1.47 5.41
N GLY A 57 0.22 0.51 4.90
CA GLY A 57 -0.19 0.50 3.49
C GLY A 57 -0.89 1.80 3.07
N LEU A 58 -1.87 2.27 3.85
CA LEU A 58 -2.58 3.52 3.57
C LEU A 58 -1.64 4.75 3.52
N VAL A 59 -0.67 4.82 4.44
CA VAL A 59 0.34 5.88 4.45
C VAL A 59 1.19 5.86 3.18
N LEU A 60 1.56 4.68 2.69
CA LEU A 60 2.29 4.50 1.44
C LEU A 60 1.56 5.10 0.23
N VAL A 61 0.24 4.88 0.13
CA VAL A 61 -0.59 5.48 -0.92
C VAL A 61 -0.61 6.99 -0.79
N GLY A 62 -0.72 7.50 0.44
CA GLY A 62 -0.68 8.95 0.71
C GLY A 62 0.64 9.57 0.26
N VAL A 63 1.77 8.92 0.54
CA VAL A 63 3.10 9.35 0.10
C VAL A 63 3.21 9.30 -1.42
N ASP A 64 2.73 8.26 -2.07
CA ASP A 64 2.75 8.17 -3.54
C ASP A 64 1.88 9.23 -4.21
N PHE A 65 0.70 9.49 -3.65
CA PHE A 65 -0.18 10.56 -4.11
C PHE A 65 0.48 11.93 -3.96
N LEU A 66 1.14 12.18 -2.82
CA LEU A 66 1.91 13.41 -2.58
C LEU A 66 3.07 13.54 -3.57
N LEU A 67 3.78 12.44 -3.85
CA LEU A 67 4.85 12.36 -4.83
C LEU A 67 4.36 12.49 -6.28
N CYS A 68 3.15 12.07 -6.61
CA CYS A 68 2.51 12.35 -7.90
C CYS A 68 2.13 13.83 -8.01
N LEU A 69 1.63 14.43 -6.93
CA LEU A 69 1.24 15.83 -6.86
C LEU A 69 2.45 16.78 -7.00
N LEU A 70 3.59 16.40 -6.43
CA LEU A 70 4.84 17.18 -6.44
C LEU A 70 5.64 17.06 -7.74
N ARG A 71 5.15 16.34 -8.76
CA ARG A 71 6.01 15.84 -9.84
C ARG A 71 5.79 16.47 -11.21
N LYS A 72 6.89 17.04 -11.72
CA LYS A 72 7.14 17.31 -13.15
C LYS A 72 7.81 16.15 -13.91
N ASN A 73 8.46 15.18 -13.23
CA ASN A 73 9.34 14.18 -13.88
C ASN A 73 9.08 12.72 -13.44
N LYS A 74 8.72 11.82 -14.38
CA LYS A 74 8.22 10.46 -14.11
C LYS A 74 9.26 9.47 -13.57
N LEU A 75 10.55 9.66 -13.89
CA LEU A 75 11.64 8.74 -13.53
C LEU A 75 11.87 8.60 -12.02
N ILE A 76 11.70 9.70 -11.28
CA ILE A 76 11.94 9.74 -9.82
C ILE A 76 10.83 8.97 -9.06
N LEU A 77 9.66 8.72 -9.66
CA LEU A 77 8.52 8.06 -8.98
C LEU A 77 8.83 6.58 -8.88
N ASN A 78 9.20 6.03 -10.04
CA ASN A 78 9.49 4.61 -10.18
C ASN A 78 10.64 4.19 -9.26
N ILE A 79 11.66 5.05 -9.10
CA ILE A 79 12.79 4.79 -8.19
C ILE A 79 12.33 4.77 -6.72
N ILE A 80 11.49 5.73 -6.31
CA ILE A 80 10.99 5.81 -4.93
C ILE A 80 10.03 4.65 -4.63
N GLU A 81 9.13 4.32 -5.55
CA GLU A 81 8.21 3.18 -5.42
C GLU A 81 8.98 1.86 -5.27
N ILE A 82 10.06 1.65 -6.03
CA ILE A 82 10.92 0.47 -5.92
C ILE A 82 11.61 0.39 -4.54
N ILE A 83 12.15 1.51 -4.05
CA ILE A 83 12.82 1.57 -2.74
C ILE A 83 11.84 1.26 -1.60
N ILE A 84 10.63 1.83 -1.69
CA ILE A 84 9.57 1.61 -0.72
C ILE A 84 9.12 0.14 -0.72
N GLY A 85 8.85 -0.44 -1.90
CA GLY A 85 8.48 -1.84 -2.03
C GLY A 85 9.55 -2.80 -1.48
N PHE A 86 10.82 -2.46 -1.67
CA PHE A 86 11.95 -3.22 -1.14
C PHE A 86 11.98 -3.23 0.40
N PHE A 87 11.77 -2.06 1.03
CA PHE A 87 11.71 -1.94 2.49
C PHE A 87 10.56 -2.75 3.10
N PHE A 88 9.42 -2.77 2.42
CA PHE A 88 8.24 -3.54 2.83
C PHE A 88 8.49 -5.05 2.75
N SER A 89 9.11 -5.54 1.67
CA SER A 89 9.49 -6.95 1.55
C SER A 89 10.42 -7.41 2.66
N ILE A 90 11.41 -6.58 3.03
CA ILE A 90 12.34 -6.90 4.14
C ILE A 90 11.59 -6.96 5.48
N SER A 91 10.70 -6.00 5.74
CA SER A 91 9.92 -5.99 7.00
C SER A 91 9.00 -7.20 7.12
N LEU A 92 8.43 -7.65 6.00
CA LEU A 92 7.59 -8.85 5.96
C LEU A 92 8.41 -10.13 6.16
N PHE A 93 9.65 -10.17 5.68
CA PHE A 93 10.56 -11.32 5.85
C PHE A 93 11.14 -11.44 7.27
N ILE A 94 11.37 -10.31 7.96
CA ILE A 94 11.86 -10.30 9.34
C ILE A 94 10.75 -10.52 10.38
N GLY A 95 9.51 -10.18 10.02
CA GLY A 95 8.33 -10.40 10.86
C GLY A 95 7.66 -11.77 10.70
N SER A 96 8.13 -12.62 9.78
CA SER A 96 7.65 -14.00 9.56
C SER A 96 8.52 -15.02 10.30
#